data_AF-A0A0B4H4P5-F1
#
_entry.id   AF-A0A0B4H4P5-F1
#
_cell.length_a   1.000
_cell.length_b   1.000
_cell.length_c   1.000
_cell.angle_alpha   90.00
_cell.angle_beta   90.00
_cell.angle_gamma   90.00
#
_symmetry.space_group_name_H-M   'P 1'
#
loop_
_entity.id
_entity.type
_entity.pdbx_description
1 polymer ?
#
loop_
_entity_poly.entity_id
_entity_poly.type
_entity_poly.pdbx_seq_one_letter_code
_entity_poly.pdbx_strand_id
1 'polypeptide(L)'
;MSPGMSLFSVQAVLILGTEDGARILAKYYSSPHSTTGSEFPSWPRGRCYQTRPKPYKLTPPRPHAGTATSSNPYPDLKAQKAFEKGLIEKTAKQTGDIILYDNRIVLYKLESDIMIYVVGSLEENEILLYNTVLAIRDSLHLVFKQSVDKRTIIENYDLVSLAIDEIVDDGIILETDPTIIVQRVSRAPAQDVPIGRIDLSEQGVNNLAQLGKSKLADWLRQGL
;
A
#
# COMPACT_ATOMS: atom_id res chain seq x y z
N MET A 1 -1.30 7.62 27.50
CA MET A 1 -0.61 7.79 26.21
C MET A 1 -0.46 6.41 25.62
N SER A 2 -1.04 6.15 24.45
CA SER A 2 -0.88 4.88 23.76
C SER A 2 0.59 4.76 23.30
N PRO A 3 1.36 3.80 23.80
CA PRO A 3 2.73 3.61 23.35
C PRO A 3 2.72 2.97 21.95
N GLY A 4 3.52 3.50 21.02
CA GLY A 4 3.88 2.79 19.78
C GLY A 4 2.81 2.69 18.68
N MET A 5 2.18 3.80 18.27
CA MET A 5 1.34 3.82 17.06
C MET A 5 2.23 3.77 15.80
N SER A 6 2.58 2.56 15.34
CA SER A 6 3.18 2.34 14.03
C SER A 6 2.08 2.32 12.97
N LEU A 7 2.30 2.96 11.82
CA LEU A 7 1.45 2.84 10.62
C LEU A 7 1.89 1.68 9.72
N PHE A 8 3.01 1.03 10.05
CA PHE A 8 3.52 -0.12 9.31
C PHE A 8 2.67 -1.34 9.62
N SER A 9 1.77 -1.69 8.71
CA SER A 9 0.83 -2.81 8.87
C SER A 9 1.12 -3.99 7.94
N VAL A 10 1.74 -3.73 6.78
CA VAL A 10 1.99 -4.75 5.76
C VAL A 10 3.48 -5.08 5.72
N GLN A 11 3.80 -6.35 5.94
CA GLN A 11 5.16 -6.87 5.87
C GLN A 11 5.50 -7.43 4.49
N ALA A 12 4.52 -7.97 3.78
CA ALA A 12 4.69 -8.40 2.40
C ALA A 12 3.39 -8.42 1.62
N VAL A 13 3.50 -8.19 0.30
CA VAL A 13 2.44 -8.41 -0.70
C VAL A 13 2.99 -9.39 -1.72
N LEU A 14 2.30 -10.50 -1.94
CA LEU A 14 2.73 -11.57 -2.84
C LEU A 14 1.61 -11.91 -3.82
N ILE A 15 1.97 -12.15 -5.08
CA ILE A 15 1.11 -12.75 -6.09
C ILE A 15 1.84 -13.98 -6.62
N LEU A 16 1.29 -15.17 -6.35
CA LEU A 16 1.87 -16.45 -6.72
C LEU A 16 0.92 -17.21 -7.65
N GLY A 17 1.47 -17.92 -8.64
CA GLY A 17 0.69 -18.87 -9.43
C GLY A 17 0.27 -20.07 -8.57
N THR A 18 -0.97 -20.52 -8.70
CA THR A 18 -1.49 -21.63 -7.88
C THR A 18 -1.01 -23.00 -8.35
N GLU A 19 -0.79 -23.16 -9.66
CA GLU A 19 -0.40 -24.45 -10.24
C GLU A 19 1.09 -24.77 -10.07
N ASP A 20 1.96 -23.79 -10.33
CA ASP A 20 3.42 -23.97 -10.34
C ASP A 20 4.12 -23.33 -9.15
N GLY A 21 3.40 -22.56 -8.33
CA GLY A 21 3.97 -21.78 -7.24
C GLY A 21 4.92 -20.69 -7.71
N ALA A 22 4.86 -20.30 -8.99
CA ALA A 22 5.76 -19.30 -9.53
C ALA A 22 5.46 -17.94 -8.91
N ARG A 23 6.53 -17.25 -8.49
CA ARG A 23 6.48 -15.87 -8.01
C ARG A 23 6.23 -14.94 -9.18
N ILE A 24 5.04 -14.35 -9.24
CA ILE A 24 4.69 -13.32 -10.24
C ILE A 24 5.08 -11.95 -9.70
N LEU A 25 4.74 -11.69 -8.44
CA LEU A 25 5.14 -10.48 -7.72
C LEU A 25 5.42 -10.82 -6.26
N ALA A 26 6.49 -10.25 -5.71
CA ALA A 26 6.75 -10.29 -4.27
C ALA A 26 7.40 -8.99 -3.83
N LYS A 27 6.70 -8.23 -2.97
CA LYS A 27 7.22 -7.06 -2.28
C LYS A 27 7.28 -7.37 -0.79
N TYR A 28 8.46 -7.23 -0.20
CA TYR A 28 8.70 -7.39 1.23
C TYR A 28 9.13 -6.05 1.81
N TYR A 29 8.42 -5.57 2.82
CA TYR A 29 8.62 -4.27 3.41
C TYR A 29 9.34 -4.39 4.77
N SER A 30 10.07 -3.34 5.13
CA SER A 30 10.74 -3.22 6.42
C SER A 30 10.29 -1.94 7.08
N SER A 31 9.93 -1.98 8.36
CA SER A 31 9.52 -0.76 9.06
C SER A 31 10.69 0.24 9.11
N PRO A 32 10.52 1.48 8.60
CA PRO A 32 11.55 2.51 8.67
C PRO A 32 11.74 3.09 10.07
N HIS A 33 10.76 2.89 10.97
CA HIS A 33 10.76 3.46 12.31
C HIS A 33 10.47 2.38 13.36
N SER A 34 11.50 1.66 13.82
CA SER A 34 11.39 0.95 15.09
C SER A 34 11.36 1.99 16.21
N THR A 35 10.20 2.17 16.85
CA THR A 35 10.18 2.87 18.14
C THR A 35 10.90 1.95 19.12
N THR A 36 12.21 2.14 19.26
CA THR A 36 12.95 1.66 20.43
C THR A 36 12.21 2.24 21.61
N GLY A 37 11.64 1.39 22.47
CA GLY A 37 10.93 1.85 23.66
C GLY A 37 11.81 2.86 24.36
N SER A 38 11.44 4.14 24.27
CA SER A 38 12.10 5.17 25.04
C SER A 38 11.72 4.87 26.48
N GLU A 39 12.60 4.17 27.20
CA GLU A 39 12.78 4.44 28.62
C GLU A 39 13.05 5.94 28.71
N PHE A 40 11.97 6.72 28.83
CA PHE A 40 12.08 8.10 29.25
C PHE A 40 12.80 8.04 30.58
N PRO A 41 13.98 8.68 30.75
CA PRO A 41 14.57 8.79 32.06
C PRO A 41 13.54 9.54 32.89
N SER A 42 12.89 8.82 33.82
CA SER A 42 11.89 9.41 34.70
C SER A 42 12.54 10.59 35.38
N TRP A 43 12.11 11.81 35.05
CA TRP A 43 12.55 12.97 35.80
C TRP A 43 12.19 12.69 37.26
N PRO A 44 13.14 12.74 38.20
CA PRO A 44 12.78 12.59 39.60
C PRO A 44 11.78 13.71 39.89
N ARG A 45 10.58 13.34 40.35
CA ARG A 45 9.58 14.28 40.85
C ARG A 45 10.21 15.03 42.02
N GLY A 46 10.84 16.14 41.70
CA GLY A 46 11.56 17.00 42.63
C GLY A 46 10.55 17.80 43.42
N ARG A 47 10.36 17.38 44.67
CA ARG A 47 10.09 18.29 45.77
C ARG A 47 11.10 19.44 45.69
N CYS A 48 10.59 20.66 45.78
CA CYS A 48 11.37 21.87 45.80
C CYS A 48 12.38 21.89 46.97
N TYR A 49 13.42 22.71 46.78
CA TYR A 49 14.37 23.30 47.75
C TYR A 49 15.78 22.69 47.88
N GLN A 50 16.72 23.49 47.35
CA GLN A 50 17.95 24.00 48.00
C GLN A 50 19.33 23.34 47.75
N THR A 51 20.17 24.17 47.12
CA THR A 51 21.62 24.42 47.29
C THR A 51 22.65 23.84 46.31
N ARG A 52 23.31 24.80 45.63
CA ARG A 52 24.65 24.87 45.00
C ARG A 52 25.01 23.90 43.86
N PRO A 53 25.50 24.41 42.69
CA PRO A 53 26.04 23.56 41.65
C PRO A 53 27.49 23.15 41.98
N LYS A 54 27.81 21.86 41.85
CA LYS A 54 29.19 21.38 41.66
C LYS A 54 29.46 21.24 40.16
N PRO A 55 30.67 21.56 39.67
CA PRO A 55 30.98 21.47 38.25
C PRO A 55 31.04 19.98 37.83
N TYR A 56 30.22 19.61 36.86
CA TYR A 56 30.23 18.26 36.30
C TYR A 56 31.48 18.09 35.42
N LYS A 57 32.29 17.07 35.71
CA LYS A 57 33.33 16.59 34.78
C LYS A 57 32.62 15.83 33.65
N LEU A 58 32.82 16.28 32.42
CA LEU A 58 32.37 15.59 31.20
C LEU A 58 33.23 14.33 30.99
N THR A 59 32.66 13.16 31.28
CA THR A 59 33.15 11.90 30.69
C THR A 59 32.34 11.61 29.43
N PRO A 60 32.97 11.32 28.28
CA PRO A 60 32.25 11.01 27.05
C PRO A 60 31.45 9.70 27.23
N PRO A 61 30.22 9.61 26.70
CA PRO A 61 29.45 8.38 26.75
C PRO A 61 30.11 7.30 25.88
N ARG A 62 30.19 6.08 26.41
CA ARG A 62 30.61 4.90 25.66
C ARG A 62 29.58 4.60 24.56
N PRO A 63 29.98 4.07 23.40
CA PRO A 63 29.03 3.62 22.39
C PRO A 63 28.33 2.37 22.93
N HIS A 64 27.09 2.52 23.38
CA HIS A 64 26.23 1.40 23.71
C HIS A 64 25.75 0.76 22.40
N ALA A 65 26.26 -0.45 22.13
CA ALA A 65 25.73 -1.37 21.15
C ALA A 65 24.30 -1.74 21.55
N GLY A 66 23.35 -1.45 20.67
CA GLY A 66 21.92 -1.70 20.87
C GLY A 66 21.12 -1.27 19.65
N THR A 67 21.59 -1.64 18.46
CA THR A 67 20.90 -1.35 17.20
C THR A 67 19.74 -2.33 17.05
N ALA A 68 18.57 -1.98 17.56
CA ALA A 68 17.33 -2.68 17.23
C ALA A 68 16.92 -2.29 15.81
N THR A 69 17.59 -2.88 14.82
CA THR A 69 17.14 -2.85 13.43
C THR A 69 15.82 -3.61 13.36
N SER A 70 14.73 -2.94 12.98
CA SER A 70 13.52 -3.58 12.46
C SER A 70 13.88 -4.33 11.16
N SER A 71 14.54 -5.48 11.31
CA SER A 71 14.99 -6.29 10.19
C SER A 71 13.79 -7.01 9.59
N ASN A 72 13.63 -6.87 8.27
CA ASN A 72 12.76 -7.74 7.49
C ASN A 72 12.98 -9.20 7.94
N PRO A 73 11.92 -9.93 8.34
CA PRO A 73 12.04 -11.33 8.75
C PRO A 73 12.52 -12.26 7.63
N TYR A 74 12.41 -11.83 6.37
CA TYR A 74 12.88 -12.57 5.19
C TYR A 74 13.91 -11.74 4.42
N PRO A 75 15.11 -11.53 5.00
CA PRO A 75 16.11 -10.62 4.43
C PRO A 75 16.75 -11.18 3.16
N ASP A 76 16.81 -12.51 3.02
CA ASP A 76 17.43 -13.21 1.92
C ASP A 76 16.40 -13.92 1.03
N LEU A 77 16.72 -14.04 -0.26
CA LEU A 77 15.87 -14.70 -1.25
C LEU A 77 15.57 -16.16 -0.91
N LYS A 78 16.48 -16.83 -0.21
CA LYS A 78 16.29 -18.23 0.21
C LYS A 78 15.21 -18.32 1.28
N ALA A 79 15.26 -17.47 2.31
CA ALA A 79 14.20 -17.37 3.32
C ALA A 79 12.84 -17.03 2.70
N GLN A 80 12.79 -16.06 1.78
CA GLN A 80 11.55 -15.68 1.08
C GLN A 80 10.94 -16.85 0.32
N LYS A 81 11.74 -17.57 -0.50
CA LYS A 81 11.24 -18.74 -1.26
C LYS A 81 10.78 -19.88 -0.36
N ALA A 82 11.46 -20.11 0.77
CA ALA A 82 11.05 -21.11 1.75
C ALA A 82 9.70 -20.75 2.38
N PHE A 83 9.51 -19.47 2.73
CA PHE A 83 8.24 -18.95 3.22
C PHE A 83 7.12 -19.11 2.19
N GLU A 84 7.32 -18.65 0.96
CA GLU A 84 6.35 -18.74 -0.14
C GLU A 84 5.91 -20.18 -0.42
N LYS A 85 6.87 -21.11 -0.47
CA LYS A 85 6.59 -22.53 -0.67
C LYS A 85 5.66 -23.07 0.42
N GLY A 86 5.97 -22.80 1.68
CA GLY A 86 5.12 -23.26 2.79
C GLY A 86 3.76 -22.55 2.84
N LEU A 87 3.67 -21.32 2.34
CA LEU A 87 2.41 -20.58 2.19
C LEU A 87 1.46 -21.34 1.25
N ILE A 88 1.95 -21.68 0.06
CA ILE A 88 1.19 -22.42 -0.97
C ILE A 88 0.73 -23.77 -0.42
N GLU A 89 1.63 -24.52 0.23
CA GLU A 89 1.30 -25.83 0.80
C GLU A 89 0.20 -25.76 1.86
N LYS A 90 0.16 -24.68 2.65
CA LYS A 90 -0.87 -24.45 3.67
C LYS A 90 -2.20 -24.01 3.07
N THR A 91 -2.18 -23.07 2.14
CA THR A 91 -3.41 -22.55 1.51
C THR A 91 -4.05 -23.53 0.54
N ALA A 92 -3.27 -24.43 -0.08
CA ALA A 92 -3.81 -25.47 -0.96
C ALA A 92 -4.76 -26.44 -0.24
N LYS A 93 -4.60 -26.61 1.08
CA LYS A 93 -5.40 -27.53 1.91
C LYS A 93 -6.53 -26.84 2.66
N GLN A 94 -6.53 -25.51 2.70
CA GLN A 94 -7.45 -24.73 3.54
C GLN A 94 -8.29 -23.81 2.66
N THR A 95 -9.60 -24.08 2.64
CA THR A 95 -10.59 -23.19 2.04
C THR A 95 -10.93 -22.09 3.04
N GLY A 96 -10.24 -20.96 2.93
CA GLY A 96 -10.41 -19.80 3.79
C GLY A 96 -9.78 -18.56 3.15
N ASP A 97 -9.90 -17.43 3.84
CA ASP A 97 -9.32 -16.15 3.41
C ASP A 97 -8.22 -15.67 4.38
N ILE A 98 -7.99 -16.38 5.48
CA ILE A 98 -7.03 -16.03 6.53
C ILE A 98 -6.36 -17.29 7.10
N ILE A 99 -5.04 -17.22 7.32
CA ILE A 99 -4.28 -18.23 8.07
C ILE A 99 -3.24 -17.59 8.99
N LEU A 100 -2.84 -18.37 9.99
CA LEU A 100 -1.65 -18.10 10.80
C LEU A 100 -0.47 -18.95 10.30
N TYR A 101 0.60 -18.29 9.88
CA TYR A 101 1.81 -18.98 9.42
C TYR A 101 3.08 -18.19 9.76
N ASP A 102 4.10 -18.90 10.22
CA ASP A 102 5.39 -18.34 10.64
C ASP A 102 5.26 -17.14 11.60
N ASN A 103 4.35 -17.27 12.56
CA ASN A 103 4.04 -16.24 13.55
C ASN A 103 3.60 -14.91 12.89
N ARG A 104 2.85 -15.01 11.80
CA ARG A 104 2.25 -13.90 11.03
C ARG A 104 0.82 -14.22 10.65
N ILE A 105 0.03 -13.16 10.53
CA ILE A 105 -1.30 -13.24 9.97
C ILE A 105 -1.17 -13.05 8.45
N VAL A 106 -1.73 -13.99 7.70
CA VAL A 106 -1.70 -13.97 6.23
C VAL A 106 -3.12 -13.99 5.72
N LEU A 107 -3.50 -12.95 5.01
CA LEU A 107 -4.76 -12.84 4.30
C LEU A 107 -4.53 -13.19 2.85
N TYR A 108 -5.45 -13.95 2.25
CA TYR A 108 -5.29 -14.40 0.88
C TYR A 108 -6.61 -14.51 0.13
N LYS A 109 -6.52 -14.33 -1.19
CA LYS A 109 -7.64 -14.56 -2.09
C LYS A 109 -7.18 -15.27 -3.35
N LEU A 110 -7.93 -16.32 -3.69
CA LEU A 110 -7.79 -17.01 -4.96
C LEU A 110 -8.52 -16.20 -6.04
N GLU A 111 -7.83 -15.91 -7.13
CA GLU A 111 -8.41 -15.29 -8.32
C GLU A 111 -7.94 -16.07 -9.56
N SER A 112 -8.86 -16.75 -10.24
CA SER A 112 -8.55 -17.68 -11.34
C SER A 112 -7.42 -18.68 -10.98
N ASP A 113 -6.22 -18.53 -11.56
CA ASP A 113 -5.02 -19.36 -11.40
C ASP A 113 -3.89 -18.66 -10.62
N ILE A 114 -4.21 -17.55 -9.94
CA ILE A 114 -3.30 -16.84 -9.05
C ILE A 114 -3.85 -16.77 -7.63
N MET A 115 -2.93 -16.65 -6.68
CA MET A 115 -3.24 -16.40 -5.28
C MET A 115 -2.58 -15.09 -4.85
N ILE A 116 -3.41 -14.17 -4.37
CA ILE A 116 -2.99 -12.87 -3.84
C ILE A 116 -2.85 -13.03 -2.33
N TYR A 117 -1.72 -12.60 -1.77
CA TYR A 117 -1.44 -12.66 -0.34
C TYR A 117 -1.02 -11.29 0.20
N VAL A 118 -1.52 -10.95 1.39
CA VAL A 118 -1.03 -9.84 2.22
C VAL A 118 -0.61 -10.43 3.56
N VAL A 119 0.62 -10.14 3.97
CA VAL A 119 1.24 -10.62 5.21
C VAL A 119 1.36 -9.46 6.18
N GLY A 120 0.85 -9.63 7.40
CA GLY A 120 0.96 -8.68 8.49
C GLY A 120 1.53 -9.29 9.77
N SER A 121 1.80 -8.44 10.76
CA SER A 121 2.17 -8.89 12.10
C SER A 121 1.01 -9.57 12.82
N LEU A 122 1.28 -10.29 13.92
CA LEU A 122 0.23 -10.88 14.76
C LEU A 122 -0.67 -9.84 15.44
N GLU A 123 -0.17 -8.63 15.62
CA GLU A 123 -0.86 -7.56 16.35
C GLU A 123 -1.65 -6.63 15.42
N GLU A 124 -1.59 -6.85 14.11
CA GLU A 124 -2.28 -6.01 13.13
C GLU A 124 -3.77 -6.31 13.05
N ASN A 125 -4.53 -5.31 12.63
CA ASN A 125 -5.96 -5.47 12.40
C ASN A 125 -6.21 -6.30 11.14
N GLU A 126 -6.71 -7.51 11.31
CA GLU A 126 -7.03 -8.44 10.22
C GLU A 126 -8.01 -7.86 9.19
N ILE A 127 -8.98 -7.06 9.64
CA ILE A 127 -9.98 -6.43 8.76
C ILE A 127 -9.31 -5.44 7.82
N LEU A 128 -8.31 -4.69 8.31
CA LEU A 128 -7.55 -3.74 7.51
C LEU A 128 -6.73 -4.47 6.43
N LEU A 129 -6.06 -5.56 6.81
CA LEU A 129 -5.30 -6.39 5.87
C LEU A 129 -6.21 -7.08 4.85
N TYR A 130 -7.40 -7.53 5.27
CA TYR A 130 -8.38 -8.13 4.38
C TYR A 130 -8.90 -7.13 3.35
N ASN A 131 -9.22 -5.90 3.77
CA ASN A 131 -9.57 -4.82 2.84
C ASN A 131 -8.44 -4.51 1.85
N THR A 132 -7.18 -4.66 2.26
CA THR A 132 -6.02 -4.48 1.37
C THR A 132 -5.97 -5.57 0.29
N VAL A 133 -6.20 -6.85 0.65
CA VAL A 133 -6.28 -7.94 -0.34
C VAL A 133 -7.41 -7.70 -1.33
N LEU A 134 -8.59 -7.27 -0.84
CA LEU A 134 -9.72 -6.96 -1.70
C LEU A 134 -9.44 -5.76 -2.62
N ALA A 135 -8.80 -4.70 -2.11
CA ALA A 135 -8.41 -3.55 -2.91
C ALA A 135 -7.48 -3.95 -4.06
N ILE A 136 -6.51 -4.85 -3.82
CA ILE A 136 -5.65 -5.41 -4.86
C ILE A 136 -6.50 -6.19 -5.87
N ARG A 137 -7.34 -7.14 -5.42
CA ARG A 137 -8.20 -7.92 -6.34
C ARG A 137 -9.09 -7.03 -7.21
N ASP A 138 -9.81 -6.11 -6.58
CA ASP A 138 -10.82 -5.29 -7.25
C ASP A 138 -10.20 -4.25 -8.17
N SER A 139 -9.07 -3.66 -7.78
CA SER A 139 -8.33 -2.76 -8.67
C SER A 139 -7.85 -3.49 -9.92
N LEU A 140 -7.34 -4.73 -9.81
CA LEU A 140 -6.92 -5.53 -10.97
C LEU A 140 -8.08 -5.82 -11.94
N HIS A 141 -9.27 -6.18 -11.43
CA HIS A 141 -10.44 -6.37 -12.28
C HIS A 141 -10.85 -5.08 -13.01
N LEU A 142 -10.82 -3.94 -12.32
CA LEU A 142 -11.17 -2.64 -12.89
C LEU A 142 -10.14 -2.17 -13.93
N VAL A 143 -8.85 -2.38 -13.67
CA VAL A 143 -7.76 -2.01 -14.59
C VAL A 143 -7.85 -2.82 -15.88
N PHE A 144 -7.99 -4.15 -15.78
CA PHE A 144 -7.96 -5.02 -16.96
C PHE A 144 -9.27 -5.10 -17.71
N LYS A 145 -10.41 -4.85 -17.03
CA LYS A 145 -11.77 -4.97 -17.61
C LYS A 145 -12.05 -6.35 -18.22
N GLN A 146 -11.31 -7.36 -17.80
CA GLN A 146 -11.40 -8.76 -18.21
C GLN A 146 -11.06 -9.68 -17.03
N SER A 147 -11.04 -11.00 -17.26
CA SER A 147 -10.60 -11.97 -16.25
C SER A 147 -9.17 -11.69 -15.80
N VAL A 148 -8.95 -11.77 -14.49
CA VAL A 148 -7.63 -11.63 -13.89
C VAL A 148 -7.04 -13.04 -13.79
N ASP A 149 -6.16 -13.38 -14.73
CA ASP A 149 -5.40 -14.62 -14.73
C ASP A 149 -3.88 -14.33 -14.75
N LYS A 150 -3.08 -15.36 -14.51
CA LYS A 150 -1.62 -15.27 -14.48
C LYS A 150 -1.06 -14.65 -15.75
N ARG A 151 -1.59 -15.03 -16.90
CA ARG A 151 -1.17 -14.51 -18.21
C ARG A 151 -1.41 -13.01 -18.32
N THR A 152 -2.62 -12.57 -17.98
CA THR A 152 -3.04 -11.16 -18.04
C THR A 152 -2.18 -10.28 -17.12
N ILE A 153 -1.88 -10.78 -15.91
CA ILE A 153 -1.01 -10.08 -14.96
C ILE A 153 0.41 -9.93 -15.50
N ILE A 154 0.96 -10.97 -16.12
CA ILE A 154 2.32 -10.93 -16.69
C ILE A 154 2.37 -9.99 -17.89
N GLU A 155 1.37 -10.04 -18.78
CA GLU A 155 1.28 -9.17 -19.96
C GLU A 155 1.13 -7.68 -19.59
N ASN A 156 0.51 -7.38 -18.44
CA ASN A 156 0.26 -6.01 -17.98
C ASN A 156 0.95 -5.71 -16.64
N TYR A 157 2.15 -6.28 -16.42
CA TYR A 157 2.85 -6.22 -15.14
C TYR A 157 3.09 -4.78 -14.64
N ASP A 158 3.36 -3.86 -15.56
CA ASP A 158 3.59 -2.44 -15.24
C ASP A 158 2.40 -1.83 -14.49
N LEU A 159 1.18 -2.10 -14.96
CA LEU A 159 -0.05 -1.60 -14.31
C LEU A 159 -0.28 -2.28 -12.96
N VAL A 160 0.08 -3.56 -12.82
CA VAL A 160 -0.03 -4.28 -11.54
C VAL A 160 0.93 -3.70 -10.51
N SER A 161 2.18 -3.45 -10.88
CA SER A 161 3.15 -2.85 -9.96
C SER A 161 2.67 -1.47 -9.49
N LEU A 162 2.21 -0.62 -10.42
CA LEU A 162 1.70 0.71 -10.09
C LEU A 162 0.45 0.65 -9.20
N ALA A 163 -0.48 -0.26 -9.45
CA ALA A 163 -1.65 -0.43 -8.61
C ALA A 163 -1.27 -0.83 -7.18
N ILE A 164 -0.28 -1.71 -7.02
CA ILE A 164 0.20 -2.09 -5.69
C ILE A 164 0.92 -0.94 -4.99
N ASP A 165 1.69 -0.12 -5.71
CA ASP A 165 2.37 1.06 -5.15
C ASP A 165 1.37 2.12 -4.65
N GLU A 166 0.22 2.28 -5.31
CA GLU A 166 -0.86 3.16 -4.82
C GLU A 166 -1.60 2.59 -3.61
N ILE A 167 -1.59 1.27 -3.41
CA ILE A 167 -2.26 0.60 -2.28
C ILE A 167 -1.36 0.56 -1.05
N VAL A 168 -0.11 0.09 -1.22
CA VAL A 168 0.85 -0.10 -0.13
C VAL A 168 2.19 0.50 -0.53
N ASP A 169 2.67 1.45 0.28
CA ASP A 169 3.99 2.05 0.15
C ASP A 169 4.81 1.84 1.43
N ASP A 170 5.99 1.25 1.31
CA ASP A 170 6.88 0.89 2.44
C ASP A 170 6.18 0.17 3.62
N GLY A 171 5.14 -0.62 3.32
CA GLY A 171 4.36 -1.37 4.30
C GLY A 171 3.26 -0.56 5.01
N ILE A 172 3.02 0.68 4.56
CA ILE A 172 1.92 1.54 4.98
C ILE A 172 0.83 1.46 3.92
N ILE A 173 -0.41 1.24 4.36
CA ILE A 173 -1.57 1.21 3.46
C ILE A 173 -2.00 2.66 3.18
N LEU A 174 -2.00 3.04 1.90
CA LEU A 174 -2.34 4.39 1.45
C LEU A 174 -3.79 4.49 0.98
N GLU A 175 -4.24 3.52 0.18
CA GLU A 175 -5.59 3.51 -0.37
C GLU A 175 -6.19 2.10 -0.36
N THR A 176 -7.50 2.03 -0.12
CA THR A 176 -8.27 0.77 -0.18
C THR A 176 -9.45 0.83 -1.16
N ASP A 177 -9.75 2.00 -1.73
CA ASP A 177 -10.82 2.14 -2.73
C ASP A 177 -10.28 1.83 -4.13
N PRO A 178 -10.72 0.72 -4.77
CA PRO A 178 -10.21 0.29 -6.07
C PRO A 178 -10.51 1.31 -7.18
N THR A 179 -11.58 2.10 -7.06
CA THR A 179 -11.92 3.11 -8.07
C THR A 179 -10.93 4.28 -8.06
N ILE A 180 -10.50 4.71 -6.87
CA ILE A 180 -9.51 5.77 -6.69
C ILE A 180 -8.15 5.28 -7.19
N ILE A 181 -7.76 4.05 -6.82
CA ILE A 181 -6.50 3.43 -7.26
C ILE A 181 -6.43 3.41 -8.79
N VAL A 182 -7.45 2.85 -9.46
CA VAL A 182 -7.48 2.78 -10.93
C VAL A 182 -7.40 4.16 -11.58
N GLN A 183 -8.04 5.18 -11.01
CA GLN A 183 -7.97 6.55 -11.55
C GLN A 183 -6.56 7.13 -11.49
N ARG A 184 -5.78 6.82 -10.45
CA ARG A 184 -4.39 7.28 -10.29
C ARG A 184 -3.43 6.50 -11.20
N VAL A 185 -3.65 5.21 -11.35
CA VAL A 185 -2.77 4.32 -12.13
C VAL A 185 -3.02 4.42 -13.65
N SER A 186 -4.26 4.68 -14.08
CA SER A 186 -4.63 4.71 -15.52
C SER A 186 -4.42 6.05 -16.21
N ARG A 187 -4.26 7.13 -15.44
CA ARG A 187 -3.96 8.45 -15.99
C ARG A 187 -2.46 8.61 -16.04
N ALA A 188 -1.89 8.63 -17.24
CA ALA A 188 -0.56 9.20 -17.42
C ALA A 188 -0.53 10.56 -16.72
N PRO A 189 0.56 10.95 -16.06
CA PRO A 189 0.72 12.31 -15.58
C PRO A 189 0.33 13.18 -16.75
N ALA A 190 -0.68 14.04 -16.56
CA ALA A 190 -0.95 15.06 -17.55
C ALA A 190 0.33 15.89 -17.59
N GLN A 191 1.25 15.55 -18.51
CA GLN A 191 2.31 16.45 -18.95
C GLN A 191 1.60 17.77 -19.09
N ASP A 192 2.00 18.72 -18.24
CA ASP A 192 1.43 20.05 -18.08
C ASP A 192 0.34 20.28 -19.10
N VAL A 193 -0.93 20.11 -18.70
CA VAL A 193 -2.03 20.61 -19.53
C VAL A 193 -1.56 22.00 -19.93
N PRO A 194 -1.28 22.30 -21.22
CA PRO A 194 -0.71 23.58 -21.54
C PRO A 194 -1.84 24.56 -21.27
N ILE A 195 -1.83 25.18 -20.10
CA ILE A 195 -2.68 26.31 -19.77
C ILE A 195 -2.41 27.46 -20.76
N GLY A 196 -1.38 27.32 -21.62
CA GLY A 196 -1.09 28.19 -22.76
C GLY A 196 -1.76 27.85 -24.10
N ARG A 197 -2.60 26.80 -24.25
CA ARG A 197 -3.34 26.55 -25.51
C ARG A 197 -4.75 26.01 -25.28
N ILE A 198 -5.58 26.77 -24.55
CA ILE A 198 -6.97 26.87 -24.99
C ILE A 198 -6.86 27.67 -26.29
N ASP A 199 -6.99 27.00 -27.44
CA ASP A 199 -7.21 27.67 -28.71
C ASP A 199 -8.59 28.34 -28.64
N LEU A 200 -8.63 29.50 -28.00
CA LEU A 200 -9.71 30.50 -28.09
C LEU A 200 -9.73 31.09 -29.51
N SER A 201 -9.58 30.25 -30.54
CA SER A 201 -9.74 30.69 -31.91
C SER A 201 -11.20 31.06 -32.12
N GLU A 202 -11.43 32.05 -32.98
CA GLU A 202 -12.77 32.48 -33.40
C GLU A 202 -13.61 31.29 -33.91
N GLN A 203 -12.98 30.21 -34.36
CA GLN A 203 -13.65 28.97 -34.77
C GLN A 203 -14.20 28.15 -33.58
N GLY A 204 -13.45 28.04 -32.48
CA GLY A 204 -13.91 27.37 -31.26
C GLY A 204 -15.07 28.12 -30.59
N VAL A 205 -14.99 29.45 -30.54
CA VAL A 205 -16.06 30.31 -30.01
C VAL A 205 -17.30 30.27 -30.91
N ASN A 206 -17.14 30.26 -32.24
CA ASN A 206 -18.27 30.14 -33.16
C ASN A 206 -18.96 28.78 -33.06
N ASN A 207 -18.21 27.69 -32.89
CA ASN A 207 -18.79 26.36 -32.68
C ASN A 207 -19.55 26.27 -31.35
N LEU A 208 -19.01 26.86 -30.27
CA LEU A 208 -19.69 26.92 -28.97
C LEU A 208 -20.96 27.80 -29.03
N ALA A 209 -20.89 28.94 -29.73
CA ALA A 209 -22.02 29.84 -29.91
C ALA A 209 -23.12 29.19 -30.76
N GLN A 210 -22.78 28.39 -31.77
CA GLN A 210 -23.74 27.60 -32.53
C GLN A 210 -24.40 26.51 -31.68
N LEU A 211 -23.63 25.85 -30.80
CA LEU A 211 -24.13 24.83 -29.88
C LEU A 211 -25.03 25.42 -28.78
N GLY A 212 -24.74 26.65 -28.34
CA GLY A 212 -25.60 27.40 -27.43
C GLY A 212 -26.91 27.84 -28.11
N LYS A 213 -26.84 28.29 -29.37
CA LYS A 213 -28.02 28.67 -30.16
C LYS A 213 -28.94 27.48 -30.45
N SER A 214 -28.40 26.31 -30.79
CA SER A 214 -29.21 25.12 -31.05
C SER A 214 -29.94 24.66 -29.79
N LYS A 215 -29.26 24.62 -28.64
CA LYS A 215 -29.88 24.26 -27.36
C LYS A 215 -30.94 25.26 -26.90
N LEU A 216 -30.74 26.55 -27.13
CA LEU A 216 -31.72 27.59 -26.80
C LEU A 216 -32.95 27.51 -27.73
N ALA A 217 -32.74 27.23 -29.02
CA ALA A 217 -33.82 27.03 -29.97
C ALA A 217 -34.64 25.77 -29.64
N ASP A 218 -33.99 24.69 -29.19
CA ASP A 218 -34.66 23.48 -28.74
C ASP A 218 -35.43 23.71 -27.44
N TRP A 219 -34.92 24.52 -26.52
CA TRP A 219 -35.63 24.92 -25.30
C TRP A 219 -36.87 25.78 -25.62
N LEU A 220 -36.75 26.74 -26.54
CA LEU A 220 -37.88 27.55 -27.02
C LEU A 220 -38.94 26.74 -27.78
N ARG A 221 -38.54 25.65 -28.45
CA ARG A 221 -39.46 24.73 -29.13
C ARG A 221 -40.16 23.77 -28.17
N GLN A 222 -39.54 23.42 -27.04
CA GLN A 222 -40.14 22.55 -26.02
C GLN A 222 -40.98 23.34 -24.99
N GLY A 223 -40.93 24.67 -25.01
CA GLY A 223 -41.63 25.55 -24.07
C GLY A 223 -42.94 26.17 -24.57
N LEU A 224 -43.58 25.59 -25.60
CA LEU A 224 -44.90 26.01 -26.09
C LEU A 224 -45.85 24.82 -26.23
#